data_AF-A0A6S7H860-F1
#
_entry.id   AF-A0A6S7H860-F1
#
_cell.length_a   1.000
_cell.length_b   1.000
_cell.length_c   1.000
_cell.angle_alpha   90.00
_cell.angle_beta   90.00
_cell.angle_gamma   90.00
#
_symmetry.space_group_name_H-M   'P 1'
#
loop_
_entity.id
_entity.type
_entity.pdbx_description
1 polymer ?
#
loop_
_entity_poly.entity_id
_entity_poly.type
_entity_poly.pdbx_seq_one_letter_code
_entity_poly.pdbx_strand_id
1 'polypeptide(L)'
;MSGDVHFFEGSEKLMEIWWDSPSKLTGPAMNDADLRRIPREKMEKILDIAGCKIISEIKNEHMTAYLLSESSMYISRDRIILKTCGTTPLLRAAIQLTKVVEEECGLTEVKDMFYSRKGFIQPHLQQAPHQTFQQEVDVLDDFFPGGGAYTLGRLNSDHCWHLFTTDNSTDGLKIPDQTLEILMNDLDPSILKQYYKGYYQDAKELTKSVGINDLIPGTTIDDYIFEPCGYSANGILKDSYFTIHVTPQEEFSYASFETNVKFDSLKELIEKVLKIFKPGRFIMTLFGNSIAPCGNSLRTFEKSFAPYKRKDLHFACFRNYNLTYGYYEHLLAVVFLTAGTQSLSCECGPTCTPVKDLKCKGGTVTDMCGCCDVCAKVAGDVCGGPYDMMGRCDQGLRCDIRDPSDVNSHGECVEVDEGIIPPLEY
;
A
#
# COMPACT_ATOMS: atom_id res chain seq x y z
N MET A 1 4.01 -27.12 14.92
CA MET A 1 4.22 -26.07 15.93
C MET A 1 3.63 -24.80 15.34
N SER A 2 2.42 -24.43 15.75
CA SER A 2 1.84 -23.13 15.42
C SER A 2 2.55 -22.10 16.31
N GLY A 3 3.70 -21.61 15.85
CA GLY A 3 4.31 -20.43 16.46
C GLY A 3 3.42 -19.25 16.13
N ASP A 4 2.98 -18.50 17.14
CA ASP A 4 2.24 -17.25 16.93
C ASP A 4 3.03 -16.36 15.98
N VAL A 5 2.48 -16.11 14.79
CA VAL A 5 3.09 -15.18 13.83
C VAL A 5 2.88 -13.77 14.38
N HIS A 6 3.93 -13.19 14.94
CA HIS A 6 3.89 -11.81 15.41
C HIS A 6 3.73 -10.89 14.20
N PHE A 7 2.66 -10.10 14.18
CA PHE A 7 2.40 -9.13 13.12
C PHE A 7 3.55 -8.12 12.98
N PHE A 8 3.91 -7.78 11.74
CA PHE A 8 4.86 -6.72 11.43
C PHE A 8 4.28 -5.83 10.35
N GLU A 9 4.25 -4.52 10.60
CA GLU A 9 3.78 -3.55 9.62
C GLU A 9 4.92 -3.24 8.62
N GLY A 10 4.89 -3.92 7.46
CA GLY A 10 5.86 -3.68 6.39
C GLY A 10 5.75 -2.29 5.75
N SER A 11 4.55 -1.70 5.74
CA SER A 11 4.29 -0.38 5.16
C SER A 11 5.17 0.70 5.81
N GLU A 12 5.95 1.40 5.00
CA GLU A 12 6.92 2.36 5.51
C GLU A 12 6.33 3.77 5.68
N LYS A 13 7.00 4.52 6.55
CA LYS A 13 6.92 5.97 6.67
C LYS A 13 8.16 6.54 5.99
N LEU A 14 7.98 7.48 5.08
CA LEU A 14 9.05 8.13 4.35
C LEU A 14 9.07 9.63 4.67
N MET A 15 10.25 10.14 4.99
CA MET A 15 10.50 11.56 5.20
C MET A 15 11.70 11.98 4.35
N GLU A 16 11.50 12.98 3.51
CA GLU A 16 12.53 13.61 2.70
C GLU A 16 12.53 15.10 2.99
N ILE A 17 13.65 15.65 3.48
CA ILE A 17 13.81 17.07 3.80
C ILE A 17 14.99 17.62 3.01
N TRP A 18 14.75 18.76 2.38
CA TRP A 18 15.73 19.55 1.64
C TRP A 18 15.96 20.87 2.37
N TRP A 19 17.22 21.24 2.53
CA TRP A 19 17.62 22.54 3.07
C TRP A 19 18.12 23.45 1.96
N ASP A 20 17.93 24.76 2.13
CA ASP A 20 18.44 25.72 1.17
C ASP A 20 19.97 25.77 1.17
N SER A 21 20.55 26.06 0.01
CA SER A 21 21.99 26.15 -0.14
C SER A 21 22.55 27.30 0.73
N PRO A 22 23.74 27.16 1.32
CA PRO A 22 24.39 28.18 2.14
C PRO A 22 24.72 29.52 1.43
N SER A 23 24.22 29.79 0.23
CA SER A 23 24.42 31.05 -0.48
C SER A 23 23.81 32.27 0.22
N LYS A 24 22.94 32.07 1.23
CA LYS A 24 22.48 33.11 2.17
C LYS A 24 23.33 33.23 3.45
N LEU A 25 24.25 32.28 3.71
CA LEU A 25 25.15 32.33 4.86
C LEU A 25 26.32 33.30 4.58
N THR A 26 26.62 34.18 5.54
CA THR A 26 27.78 35.08 5.48
C THR A 26 28.87 34.62 6.46
N GLY A 27 30.14 34.72 6.06
CA GLY A 27 31.29 34.36 6.92
C GLY A 27 31.93 32.98 6.63
N PRO A 28 32.88 32.51 7.46
CA PRO A 28 33.63 31.27 7.23
C PRO A 28 32.76 29.99 7.21
N ALA A 29 31.49 30.08 7.60
CA ALA A 29 30.47 29.02 7.48
C ALA A 29 30.00 28.74 6.04
N MET A 30 30.32 29.60 5.07
CA MET A 30 29.86 29.51 3.68
C MET A 30 30.36 28.24 2.94
N ASN A 31 31.50 27.67 3.34
CA ASN A 31 32.10 26.50 2.68
C ASN A 31 31.80 25.15 3.35
N ASP A 32 31.12 25.13 4.51
CA ASP A 32 31.02 23.94 5.38
C ASP A 32 29.60 23.36 5.58
N ALA A 33 28.56 24.00 5.04
CA ALA A 33 27.19 23.47 5.09
C ALA A 33 27.04 22.27 4.14
N ASP A 34 27.24 21.09 4.72
CA ASP A 34 27.14 19.78 4.10
C ASP A 34 26.65 18.78 5.15
N LEU A 35 25.41 18.30 5.00
CA LEU A 35 24.75 17.43 5.99
C LEU A 35 25.51 16.13 6.25
N ARG A 36 26.36 15.70 5.31
CA ARG A 36 27.20 14.49 5.45
C ARG A 36 28.29 14.64 6.50
N ARG A 37 28.56 15.87 6.97
CA ARG A 37 29.54 16.15 8.01
C ARG A 37 28.99 15.98 9.42
N ILE A 38 27.67 15.86 9.57
CA ILE A 38 27.05 15.64 10.87
C ILE A 38 27.66 14.36 11.48
N PRO A 39 28.18 14.43 12.72
CA PRO A 39 28.82 13.28 13.36
C PRO A 39 27.88 12.07 13.41
N ARG A 40 28.43 10.89 13.09
CA ARG A 40 27.68 9.63 13.13
C ARG A 40 26.99 9.40 14.48
N GLU A 41 27.63 9.75 15.60
CA GLU A 41 27.05 9.63 16.94
C GLU A 41 25.76 10.47 17.10
N LYS A 42 25.68 11.66 16.49
CA LYS A 42 24.46 12.46 16.50
C LYS A 42 23.37 11.80 15.64
N MET A 43 23.74 11.22 14.50
CA MET A 43 22.80 10.45 13.67
C MET A 43 22.27 9.21 14.40
N GLU A 44 23.13 8.48 15.10
CA GLU A 44 22.71 7.33 15.93
C GLU A 44 21.73 7.76 17.03
N LYS A 45 21.93 8.91 17.67
CA LYS A 45 20.96 9.46 18.64
C LYS A 45 19.60 9.81 18.02
N ILE A 46 19.58 10.31 16.78
CA ILE A 46 18.33 10.55 16.03
C ILE A 46 17.64 9.22 15.70
N LEU A 47 18.40 8.22 15.25
CA LEU A 47 17.86 6.90 14.94
C LEU A 47 17.34 6.17 16.18
N ASP A 48 17.97 6.38 17.34
CA ASP A 48 17.48 5.86 18.62
C ASP A 48 16.10 6.39 18.98
N ILE A 49 15.78 7.65 18.62
CA ILE A 49 14.43 8.22 18.78
C ILE A 49 13.43 7.51 17.86
N ALA A 50 13.85 7.15 16.65
CA ALA A 50 13.04 6.37 15.72
C ALA A 50 12.91 4.89 16.11
N GLY A 51 13.69 4.41 17.09
CA GLY A 51 13.78 2.98 17.43
C GLY A 51 14.60 2.16 16.44
N CYS A 52 15.47 2.81 15.66
CA CYS A 52 16.29 2.18 14.62
C CYS A 52 17.76 2.10 15.04
N LYS A 53 18.49 1.10 14.55
CA LYS A 53 19.95 1.00 14.67
C LYS A 53 20.60 0.94 13.31
N ILE A 54 21.80 1.50 13.18
CA ILE A 54 22.62 1.36 11.97
C ILE A 54 23.20 -0.06 11.95
N ILE A 55 22.91 -0.81 10.90
CA ILE A 55 23.49 -2.13 10.63
C ILE A 55 24.80 -1.96 9.87
N SER A 56 24.77 -1.19 8.80
CA SER A 56 25.90 -0.98 7.90
C SER A 56 25.79 0.37 7.18
N GLU A 57 26.86 0.73 6.47
CA GLU A 57 27.02 2.03 5.85
C GLU A 57 27.83 1.90 4.56
N ILE A 58 27.38 2.57 3.51
CA ILE A 58 28.14 2.79 2.27
C ILE A 58 28.17 4.27 1.92
N LYS A 59 29.24 4.70 1.24
CA LYS A 59 29.50 6.11 0.91
C LYS A 59 30.04 6.26 -0.50
N ASN A 60 29.68 7.36 -1.15
CA ASN A 60 30.34 7.85 -2.36
C ASN A 60 30.54 9.37 -2.29
N GLU A 61 30.98 10.00 -3.38
CA GLU A 61 31.23 11.46 -3.43
C GLU A 61 29.97 12.31 -3.23
N HIS A 62 28.77 11.77 -3.39
CA HIS A 62 27.50 12.50 -3.35
C HIS A 62 26.66 12.22 -2.11
N MET A 63 26.73 11.01 -1.54
CA MET A 63 25.88 10.61 -0.43
C MET A 63 26.48 9.54 0.48
N THR A 64 25.96 9.50 1.70
CA THR A 64 26.10 8.39 2.66
C THR A 64 24.76 7.68 2.76
N ALA A 65 24.75 6.35 2.66
CA ALA A 65 23.57 5.52 2.88
C ALA A 65 23.81 4.61 4.09
N TYR A 66 22.85 4.61 5.02
CA TYR A 66 22.81 3.75 6.18
C TYR A 66 21.71 2.72 6.01
N LEU A 67 22.08 1.44 6.08
CA LEU A 67 21.12 0.36 6.20
C LEU A 67 20.74 0.23 7.67
N LEU A 68 19.45 0.31 7.97
CA LEU A 68 18.93 0.35 9.33
C LEU A 68 18.26 -0.98 9.70
N SER A 69 18.10 -1.22 10.99
CA SER A 69 17.31 -2.34 11.51
C SER A 69 15.85 -2.32 11.06
N GLU A 70 15.31 -1.14 10.78
CA GLU A 70 13.90 -0.92 10.42
C GLU A 70 13.80 -0.01 9.19
N SER A 71 14.54 -0.32 8.11
CA SER A 71 14.59 0.37 6.79
C SER A 71 15.91 1.11 6.48
N SER A 72 15.91 2.39 6.09
CA SER A 72 17.07 3.06 5.48
C SER A 72 17.15 4.56 5.75
N MET A 73 18.38 5.11 5.70
CA MET A 73 18.61 6.56 5.72
C MET A 73 19.66 6.97 4.69
N TYR A 74 19.40 8.03 3.93
CA TYR A 74 20.32 8.61 2.96
C TYR A 74 20.61 10.07 3.31
N ILE A 75 21.89 10.44 3.26
CA ILE A 75 22.35 11.81 3.54
C ILE A 75 23.17 12.28 2.35
N SER A 76 22.68 13.30 1.64
CA SER A 76 23.45 14.05 0.65
C SER A 76 23.92 15.39 1.24
N ARG A 77 24.46 16.29 0.41
CA ARG A 77 24.92 17.60 0.86
C ARG A 77 23.84 18.44 1.52
N ASP A 78 22.62 18.40 1.00
CA ASP A 78 21.49 19.30 1.32
C ASP A 78 20.16 18.56 1.47
N ARG A 79 20.16 17.22 1.39
CA ARG A 79 18.98 16.38 1.57
C ARG A 79 19.23 15.25 2.55
N ILE A 80 18.24 14.99 3.41
CA ILE A 80 18.15 13.75 4.18
C ILE A 80 16.85 13.04 3.84
N ILE A 81 16.97 11.74 3.57
CA ILE A 81 15.85 10.82 3.42
C ILE A 81 15.92 9.84 4.58
N LEU A 82 14.87 9.76 5.37
CA LEU A 82 14.70 8.78 6.44
C LEU A 82 13.45 7.97 6.14
N LYS A 83 13.62 6.65 5.99
CA LYS A 83 12.54 5.70 5.79
C LYS A 83 12.54 4.71 6.94
N THR A 84 11.37 4.45 7.51
CA THR A 84 11.23 3.50 8.62
C THR A 84 9.96 2.65 8.51
N CYS A 85 10.00 1.39 8.95
CA CYS A 85 8.86 0.47 8.97
C CYS A 85 8.47 0.05 10.40
N GLY A 86 7.53 -0.89 10.54
CA GLY A 86 7.05 -1.35 11.85
C GLY A 86 6.27 -0.25 12.59
N THR A 87 6.54 -0.10 13.89
CA THR A 87 5.86 0.86 14.79
C THR A 87 6.71 2.08 15.13
N THR A 88 7.76 2.34 14.35
CA THR A 88 8.72 3.43 14.56
C THR A 88 8.04 4.81 14.57
N PRO A 89 8.39 5.71 15.51
CA PRO A 89 7.83 7.05 15.57
C PRO A 89 8.64 8.05 14.72
N LEU A 90 8.68 7.84 13.40
CA LEU A 90 9.50 8.60 12.45
C LEU A 90 9.43 10.12 12.65
N LEU A 91 8.24 10.69 12.85
CA LEU A 91 8.08 12.15 12.94
C LEU A 91 8.82 12.73 14.15
N ARG A 92 8.92 11.98 15.25
CA ARG A 92 9.69 12.41 16.43
C ARG A 92 11.17 12.54 16.12
N ALA A 93 11.71 11.60 15.35
CA ALA A 93 13.11 11.62 14.94
C ALA A 93 13.37 12.74 13.92
N ALA A 94 12.49 12.90 12.93
CA ALA A 94 12.61 13.94 11.92
C ALA A 94 12.60 15.36 12.52
N ILE A 95 11.76 15.62 13.53
CA ILE A 95 11.71 16.92 14.22
C ILE A 95 12.99 17.20 15.00
N GLN A 96 13.61 16.20 15.64
CA GLN A 96 14.89 16.41 16.33
C GLN A 96 16.05 16.51 15.34
N LEU A 97 15.94 15.86 14.18
CA LEU A 97 16.92 15.95 13.12
C LEU A 97 17.08 17.39 12.62
N THR A 98 16.00 18.16 12.45
CA THR A 98 16.11 19.56 12.00
C THR A 98 16.94 20.42 12.96
N LYS A 99 16.84 20.18 14.27
CA LYS A 99 17.66 20.87 15.28
C LYS A 99 19.13 20.47 15.19
N VAL A 100 19.42 19.18 14.98
CA VAL A 100 20.79 18.72 14.77
C VAL A 100 21.40 19.35 13.51
N VAL A 101 20.61 19.48 12.45
CA VAL A 101 21.03 20.14 11.20
C VAL A 101 21.31 21.63 11.43
N GLU A 102 20.47 22.33 12.19
CA GLU A 102 20.72 23.72 12.59
C GLU A 102 22.02 23.85 13.40
N GLU A 103 22.20 23.02 14.43
CA GLU A 103 23.38 23.04 15.30
C GLU A 103 24.69 22.74 14.57
N GLU A 104 24.70 21.72 13.71
CA GLU A 104 25.93 21.19 13.09
C GLU A 104 26.24 21.82 11.73
N CYS A 105 25.22 22.30 11.02
CA CYS A 105 25.37 22.81 9.65
C CYS A 105 24.95 24.28 9.52
N GLY A 106 24.32 24.88 10.53
CA GLY A 106 23.81 26.25 10.46
C GLY A 106 22.65 26.44 9.48
N LEU A 107 22.00 25.34 9.08
CA LEU A 107 20.91 25.34 8.11
C LEU A 107 19.57 25.38 8.84
N THR A 108 18.93 26.54 8.84
CA THR A 108 17.64 26.79 9.50
C THR A 108 16.45 26.81 8.56
N GLU A 109 16.69 27.09 7.27
CA GLU A 109 15.63 27.18 6.26
C GLU A 109 15.43 25.84 5.55
N VAL A 110 14.27 25.23 5.78
CA VAL A 110 13.80 24.06 5.03
C VAL A 110 13.24 24.56 3.70
N LYS A 111 13.90 24.15 2.62
CA LYS A 111 13.53 24.50 1.25
C LYS A 111 12.30 23.73 0.80
N ASP A 112 12.30 22.43 1.06
CA ASP A 112 11.20 21.55 0.71
C ASP A 112 11.16 20.35 1.65
N MET A 113 9.99 19.79 1.87
CA MET A 113 9.83 18.58 2.67
C MET A 113 8.67 17.75 2.16
N PHE A 114 8.84 16.44 2.25
CA PHE A 114 7.88 15.44 1.85
C PHE A 114 7.78 14.41 2.97
N TYR A 115 6.58 14.23 3.49
CA TYR A 115 6.23 13.10 4.33
C TYR A 115 5.20 12.26 3.61
N SER A 116 5.46 10.97 3.41
CA SER A 116 4.52 10.09 2.75
C SER A 116 4.48 8.71 3.37
N ARG A 117 3.34 8.04 3.17
CA ARG A 117 3.17 6.62 3.48
C ARG A 117 1.93 6.05 2.82
N LYS A 118 1.93 4.73 2.62
CA LYS A 118 0.72 3.96 2.36
C LYS A 118 -0.16 3.89 3.63
N GLY A 119 -1.46 3.65 3.46
CA GLY A 119 -2.34 3.24 4.55
C GLY A 119 -1.82 1.98 5.24
N PHE A 120 -1.78 2.01 6.59
CA PHE A 120 -1.33 0.88 7.41
C PHE A 120 -2.35 -0.26 7.44
N ILE A 121 -1.87 -1.49 7.59
CA ILE A 121 -2.72 -2.66 7.82
C ILE A 121 -3.35 -2.59 9.22
N GLN A 122 -2.55 -2.22 10.24
CA GLN A 122 -3.04 -2.05 11.62
C GLN A 122 -2.65 -0.68 12.19
N PRO A 123 -3.37 0.40 11.81
CA PRO A 123 -3.06 1.77 12.27
C PRO A 123 -3.07 1.91 13.80
N HIS A 124 -3.92 1.17 14.51
CA HIS A 124 -4.05 1.22 15.97
C HIS A 124 -2.82 0.70 16.73
N LEU A 125 -1.93 -0.08 16.09
CA LEU A 125 -0.68 -0.55 16.68
C LEU A 125 0.46 0.48 16.55
N GLN A 126 0.28 1.52 15.75
CA GLN A 126 1.29 2.55 15.55
C GLN A 126 1.46 3.40 16.82
N GLN A 127 2.67 3.93 17.02
CA GLN A 127 2.95 4.88 18.09
C GLN A 127 2.53 6.29 17.70
N ALA A 128 2.08 7.11 18.66
CA ALA A 128 1.66 8.47 18.36
C ALA A 128 2.83 9.30 17.80
N PRO A 129 2.63 10.09 16.73
CA PRO A 129 1.34 10.51 16.15
C PRO A 129 0.82 9.65 14.97
N HIS A 130 1.35 8.44 14.76
CA HIS A 130 1.19 7.69 13.51
C HIS A 130 -0.07 6.81 13.41
N GLN A 131 -1.06 6.95 14.29
CA GLN A 131 -2.28 6.14 14.20
C GLN A 131 -3.23 6.63 13.11
N THR A 132 -3.19 7.92 12.79
CA THR A 132 -4.02 8.51 11.72
C THR A 132 -3.22 9.53 10.94
N PHE A 133 -3.59 9.73 9.67
CA PHE A 133 -2.92 10.75 8.86
C PHE A 133 -3.19 12.16 9.39
N GLN A 134 -4.37 12.42 9.98
CA GLN A 134 -4.67 13.72 10.58
C GLN A 134 -3.71 14.06 11.73
N GLN A 135 -3.42 13.11 12.63
CA GLN A 135 -2.46 13.34 13.72
C GLN A 135 -1.05 13.63 13.21
N GLU A 136 -0.64 12.97 12.12
CA GLU A 136 0.64 13.24 11.46
C GLU A 136 0.66 14.65 10.86
N VAL A 137 -0.43 15.06 10.21
CA VAL A 137 -0.62 16.41 9.65
C VAL A 137 -0.60 17.47 10.75
N ASP A 138 -1.32 17.27 11.87
CA ASP A 138 -1.36 18.22 12.98
C ASP A 138 0.06 18.50 13.52
N VAL A 139 0.88 17.45 13.64
CA VAL A 139 2.28 17.60 14.02
C VAL A 139 3.08 18.30 12.93
N LEU A 140 2.90 17.93 11.66
CA LEU A 140 3.67 18.52 10.57
C LEU A 140 3.35 20.00 10.35
N ASP A 141 2.10 20.43 10.49
CA ASP A 141 1.67 21.83 10.38
C ASP A 141 2.34 22.73 11.44
N ASP A 142 2.57 22.20 12.65
CA ASP A 142 3.27 22.92 13.73
C ASP A 142 4.76 23.18 13.41
N PHE A 143 5.41 22.29 12.65
CA PHE A 143 6.85 22.36 12.37
C PHE A 143 7.19 22.88 10.96
N PHE A 144 6.29 22.68 9.99
CA PHE A 144 6.49 23.01 8.59
C PHE A 144 5.32 23.86 8.08
N PRO A 145 5.28 25.16 8.41
CA PRO A 145 4.17 26.03 8.07
C PRO A 145 4.00 26.16 6.55
N GLY A 146 2.75 26.26 6.11
CA GLY A 146 2.42 26.34 4.67
C GLY A 146 2.43 24.99 3.96
N GLY A 147 2.45 23.89 4.70
CA GLY A 147 2.28 22.54 4.16
C GLY A 147 0.88 22.27 3.62
N GLY A 148 0.81 21.31 2.70
CA GLY A 148 -0.42 20.76 2.15
C GLY A 148 -0.47 19.25 2.37
N ALA A 149 -1.62 18.77 2.84
CA ALA A 149 -1.90 17.35 3.03
C ALA A 149 -2.82 16.80 1.94
N TYR A 150 -2.48 15.63 1.40
CA TYR A 150 -3.15 15.00 0.26
C TYR A 150 -3.29 13.51 0.51
N THR A 151 -4.35 12.93 -0.05
CA THR A 151 -4.51 11.46 -0.11
C THR A 151 -4.88 11.07 -1.53
N LEU A 152 -4.15 10.08 -2.07
CA LEU A 152 -4.34 9.51 -3.39
C LEU A 152 -4.78 8.04 -3.25
N GLY A 153 -5.52 7.54 -4.23
CA GLY A 153 -6.20 6.24 -4.13
C GLY A 153 -7.54 6.33 -3.39
N ARG A 154 -8.13 5.16 -3.12
CA ARG A 154 -9.47 5.06 -2.50
C ARG A 154 -9.36 5.14 -0.98
N LEU A 155 -10.13 6.01 -0.35
CA LEU A 155 -10.12 6.20 1.11
C LEU A 155 -10.68 5.00 1.88
N ASN A 156 -11.58 4.25 1.26
CA ASN A 156 -12.22 3.07 1.82
C ASN A 156 -11.45 1.77 1.51
N SER A 157 -10.17 1.88 1.15
CA SER A 157 -9.30 0.75 0.90
C SER A 157 -7.97 0.87 1.64
N ASP A 158 -7.24 -0.23 1.69
CA ASP A 158 -5.89 -0.32 2.23
C ASP A 158 -4.80 0.19 1.27
N HIS A 159 -5.19 0.65 0.07
CA HIS A 159 -4.29 1.17 -0.95
C HIS A 159 -4.46 2.69 -1.14
N CYS A 160 -4.83 3.42 -0.09
CA CYS A 160 -4.60 4.85 -0.08
C CYS A 160 -3.12 5.16 0.17
N TRP A 161 -2.65 6.27 -0.38
CA TRP A 161 -1.31 6.80 -0.15
C TRP A 161 -1.42 8.26 0.27
N HIS A 162 -0.82 8.58 1.40
CA HIS A 162 -0.87 9.88 2.04
C HIS A 162 0.41 10.66 1.76
N LEU A 163 0.27 11.97 1.59
CA LEU A 163 1.36 12.90 1.36
C LEU A 163 1.11 14.18 2.12
N PHE A 164 2.09 14.62 2.88
CA PHE A 164 2.23 15.99 3.33
C PHE A 164 3.47 16.58 2.65
N THR A 165 3.36 17.78 2.11
CA THR A 165 4.49 18.46 1.47
C THR A 165 4.40 19.96 1.61
N THR A 166 5.54 20.63 1.67
CA THR A 166 5.60 22.11 1.63
C THR A 166 5.76 22.62 0.21
N ASP A 167 5.42 23.88 -0.03
CA ASP A 167 5.65 24.53 -1.31
C ASP A 167 6.45 25.84 -1.15
N ASN A 168 7.57 25.72 -0.45
CA ASN A 168 8.35 26.87 0.02
C ASN A 168 9.37 27.37 -1.02
N SER A 169 9.75 26.55 -2.00
CA SER A 169 10.76 26.93 -2.99
C SER A 169 10.20 27.89 -4.05
N THR A 170 10.62 29.15 -3.99
CA THR A 170 10.26 30.22 -4.96
C THR A 170 11.10 30.23 -6.23
N ASP A 171 12.28 29.61 -6.21
CA ASP A 171 13.32 29.81 -7.24
C ASP A 171 13.27 28.82 -8.42
N GLY A 172 12.24 27.96 -8.47
CA GLY A 172 12.17 26.85 -9.41
C GLY A 172 13.27 25.81 -9.17
N LEU A 173 12.97 24.54 -9.42
CA LEU A 173 13.98 23.50 -9.29
C LEU A 173 15.01 23.59 -10.43
N LYS A 174 16.28 23.79 -10.06
CA LYS A 174 17.41 23.94 -11.00
C LYS A 174 18.10 22.61 -11.33
N ILE A 175 17.74 21.54 -10.63
CA ILE A 175 18.35 20.21 -10.77
C ILE A 175 17.23 19.21 -11.11
N PRO A 176 17.41 18.34 -12.11
CA PRO A 176 16.44 17.30 -12.42
C PRO A 176 16.27 16.37 -11.24
N ASP A 177 15.03 16.16 -10.83
CA ASP A 177 14.65 15.33 -9.71
C ASP A 177 13.38 14.55 -10.03
N GLN A 178 13.43 13.26 -9.77
CA GLN A 178 12.32 12.33 -9.94
C GLN A 178 12.47 11.22 -8.91
N THR A 179 11.37 10.77 -8.33
CA THR A 179 11.37 9.70 -7.33
C THR A 179 10.24 8.73 -7.65
N LEU A 180 10.60 7.48 -7.89
CA LEU A 180 9.68 6.37 -8.12
C LEU A 180 9.59 5.54 -6.85
N GLU A 181 8.38 5.26 -6.37
CA GLU A 181 8.11 4.21 -5.38
C GLU A 181 7.19 3.14 -5.98
N ILE A 182 7.45 1.88 -5.65
CA ILE A 182 6.60 0.73 -5.95
C ILE A 182 6.38 -0.02 -4.63
N LEU A 183 5.15 0.02 -4.12
CA LEU A 183 4.76 -0.56 -2.83
C LEU A 183 3.88 -1.79 -3.11
N MET A 184 4.39 -2.96 -2.74
CA MET A 184 3.94 -4.26 -3.24
C MET A 184 3.39 -5.10 -2.10
N ASN A 185 2.17 -5.60 -2.28
CA ASN A 185 1.50 -6.49 -1.33
C ASN A 185 1.16 -7.84 -1.98
N ASP A 186 0.87 -8.82 -1.13
CA ASP A 186 0.43 -10.16 -1.52
C ASP A 186 1.43 -10.81 -2.48
N LEU A 187 2.70 -10.83 -2.06
CA LEU A 187 3.79 -11.34 -2.89
C LEU A 187 3.58 -12.85 -3.17
N ASP A 188 3.94 -13.29 -4.37
CA ASP A 188 3.80 -14.69 -4.78
C ASP A 188 4.50 -15.64 -3.77
N PRO A 189 3.79 -16.62 -3.16
CA PRO A 189 4.36 -17.53 -2.17
C PRO A 189 5.63 -18.26 -2.64
N SER A 190 5.81 -18.46 -3.96
CA SER A 190 7.00 -19.09 -4.53
C SER A 190 8.30 -18.31 -4.29
N ILE A 191 8.21 -17.00 -4.03
CA ILE A 191 9.38 -16.15 -3.79
C ILE A 191 9.66 -15.90 -2.31
N LEU A 192 8.67 -16.02 -1.42
CA LEU A 192 8.78 -15.63 -0.01
C LEU A 192 9.94 -16.32 0.72
N LYS A 193 10.08 -17.64 0.53
CA LYS A 193 11.13 -18.46 1.18
C LYS A 193 12.55 -17.99 0.88
N GLN A 194 12.76 -17.28 -0.23
CA GLN A 194 14.07 -16.78 -0.64
C GLN A 194 14.61 -15.71 0.31
N TYR A 195 13.74 -15.07 1.08
CA TYR A 195 14.05 -14.00 2.03
C TYR A 195 14.09 -14.47 3.49
N TYR A 196 14.13 -15.79 3.71
CA TYR A 196 14.37 -16.38 5.02
C TYR A 196 15.85 -16.68 5.21
N LYS A 197 16.34 -16.47 6.43
CA LYS A 197 17.74 -16.75 6.75
C LYS A 197 18.03 -18.24 6.59
N GLY A 198 19.16 -18.54 5.95
CA GLY A 198 19.57 -19.91 5.62
C GLY A 198 19.09 -20.43 4.27
N TYR A 199 18.23 -19.70 3.53
CA TYR A 199 17.90 -20.08 2.15
C TYR A 199 19.07 -19.85 1.19
N TYR A 200 19.74 -18.71 1.32
CA TYR A 200 21.02 -18.40 0.68
C TYR A 200 22.14 -18.38 1.72
N GLN A 201 23.40 -18.51 1.26
CA GLN A 201 24.57 -18.44 2.12
C GLN A 201 24.70 -17.08 2.81
N ASP A 202 24.47 -15.99 2.07
CA ASP A 202 24.52 -14.62 2.56
C ASP A 202 23.61 -13.69 1.74
N ALA A 203 23.53 -12.42 2.17
CA ALA A 203 22.72 -11.40 1.51
C ALA A 203 23.18 -11.13 0.07
N LYS A 204 24.48 -11.19 -0.21
CA LYS A 204 25.02 -10.96 -1.55
C LYS A 204 24.61 -12.03 -2.54
N GLU A 205 24.62 -13.29 -2.11
CA GLU A 205 24.12 -14.40 -2.93
C GLU A 205 22.64 -14.22 -3.25
N LEU A 206 21.81 -13.84 -2.26
CA LEU A 206 20.39 -13.50 -2.48
C LEU A 206 20.26 -12.38 -3.53
N THR A 207 20.90 -11.23 -3.29
CA THR A 207 20.85 -10.04 -4.15
C THR A 207 21.16 -10.37 -5.62
N LYS A 208 22.19 -11.19 -5.83
CA LYS A 208 22.59 -11.63 -7.16
C LYS A 208 21.60 -12.64 -7.75
N SER A 209 21.17 -13.63 -6.96
CA SER A 209 20.34 -14.74 -7.43
C SER A 209 18.93 -14.29 -7.84
N VAL A 210 18.35 -13.34 -7.12
CA VAL A 210 17.01 -12.82 -7.43
C VAL A 210 17.04 -11.72 -8.49
N GLY A 211 18.22 -11.22 -8.86
CA GLY A 211 18.40 -10.21 -9.92
C GLY A 211 18.35 -8.75 -9.45
N ILE A 212 18.41 -8.48 -8.13
CA ILE A 212 18.47 -7.11 -7.59
C ILE A 212 19.73 -6.39 -8.09
N ASN A 213 20.85 -7.11 -8.21
CA ASN A 213 22.11 -6.56 -8.72
C ASN A 213 21.99 -5.94 -10.14
N ASP A 214 21.00 -6.37 -10.93
CA ASP A 214 20.83 -5.97 -12.33
C ASP A 214 19.70 -4.94 -12.55
N LEU A 215 19.10 -4.43 -11.46
CA LEU A 215 18.07 -3.39 -11.51
C LEU A 215 18.66 -2.09 -12.06
N ILE A 216 19.73 -1.60 -11.43
CA ILE A 216 20.44 -0.38 -11.83
C ILE A 216 21.94 -0.70 -11.94
N PRO A 217 22.43 -1.00 -13.16
CA PRO A 217 23.82 -1.41 -13.37
C PRO A 217 24.84 -0.37 -12.88
N GLY A 218 25.91 -0.85 -12.23
CA GLY A 218 26.99 0.00 -11.69
C GLY A 218 26.76 0.51 -10.26
N THR A 219 25.61 0.18 -9.67
CA THR A 219 25.29 0.57 -8.29
C THR A 219 26.15 -0.19 -7.27
N THR A 220 26.64 0.51 -6.25
CA THR A 220 27.21 -0.13 -5.06
C THR A 220 26.07 -0.51 -4.12
N ILE A 221 25.96 -1.79 -3.79
CA ILE A 221 24.86 -2.33 -2.98
C ILE A 221 25.38 -2.76 -1.61
N ASP A 222 24.65 -2.36 -0.57
CA ASP A 222 24.77 -2.82 0.81
C ASP A 222 23.48 -3.57 1.16
N ASP A 223 23.58 -4.85 1.51
CA ASP A 223 22.46 -5.76 1.68
C ASP A 223 22.51 -6.52 3.01
N TYR A 224 21.33 -6.88 3.51
CA TYR A 224 21.20 -7.56 4.79
C TYR A 224 20.00 -8.52 4.81
N ILE A 225 20.19 -9.70 5.40
CA ILE A 225 19.12 -10.67 5.71
C ILE A 225 18.90 -10.70 7.21
N PHE A 226 17.66 -10.44 7.63
CA PHE A 226 17.23 -10.42 9.01
C PHE A 226 16.95 -11.83 9.55
N GLU A 227 16.94 -11.97 10.89
CA GLU A 227 16.61 -13.21 11.58
C GLU A 227 15.20 -13.11 12.19
N PRO A 228 14.30 -14.09 11.97
CA PRO A 228 14.49 -15.29 11.14
C PRO A 228 14.32 -15.04 9.62
N CYS A 229 13.76 -13.90 9.25
CA CYS A 229 13.48 -13.55 7.87
C CYS A 229 13.40 -12.04 7.68
N GLY A 230 13.40 -11.62 6.41
CA GLY A 230 13.38 -10.23 6.01
C GLY A 230 14.66 -9.86 5.27
N TYR A 231 14.55 -8.90 4.38
CA TYR A 231 15.69 -8.43 3.59
C TYR A 231 15.62 -6.91 3.42
N SER A 232 16.78 -6.27 3.44
CA SER A 232 16.91 -4.87 3.07
C SER A 232 18.15 -4.65 2.22
N ALA A 233 18.07 -3.69 1.29
CA ALA A 233 19.23 -3.29 0.52
C ALA A 233 19.21 -1.83 0.11
N ASN A 234 20.36 -1.19 0.28
CA ASN A 234 20.64 0.15 -0.21
C ASN A 234 21.56 0.09 -1.41
N GLY A 235 21.18 0.74 -2.50
CA GLY A 235 22.03 0.99 -3.64
C GLY A 235 22.38 2.47 -3.77
N ILE A 236 23.65 2.80 -4.05
CA ILE A 236 24.08 4.15 -4.44
C ILE A 236 24.88 4.16 -5.75
N LEU A 237 24.57 5.13 -6.62
CA LEU A 237 25.26 5.36 -7.90
C LEU A 237 25.27 6.86 -8.20
N LYS A 238 26.44 7.49 -8.12
CA LYS A 238 26.57 8.97 -8.21
C LYS A 238 25.61 9.63 -7.20
N ASP A 239 24.76 10.55 -7.65
CA ASP A 239 23.71 11.24 -6.90
C ASP A 239 22.36 10.49 -6.89
N SER A 240 22.32 9.27 -7.45
CA SER A 240 21.15 8.41 -7.43
C SER A 240 21.26 7.32 -6.36
N TYR A 241 20.12 6.89 -5.83
CA TYR A 241 19.99 5.78 -4.91
C TYR A 241 18.84 4.86 -5.31
N PHE A 242 18.84 3.65 -4.76
CA PHE A 242 17.62 2.88 -4.60
C PHE A 242 17.59 2.22 -3.21
N THR A 243 16.42 1.97 -2.67
CA THR A 243 16.23 1.14 -1.47
C THR A 243 15.19 0.06 -1.70
N ILE A 244 15.38 -1.10 -1.07
CA ILE A 244 14.49 -2.26 -1.10
C ILE A 244 14.28 -2.75 0.33
N HIS A 245 13.03 -3.03 0.70
CA HIS A 245 12.67 -3.69 1.95
C HIS A 245 11.67 -4.80 1.68
N VAL A 246 11.87 -5.97 2.30
CA VAL A 246 11.01 -7.15 2.11
C VAL A 246 10.61 -7.74 3.46
N THR A 247 9.31 -7.87 3.68
CA THR A 247 8.65 -8.61 4.76
C THR A 247 8.02 -9.86 4.15
N PRO A 248 8.64 -11.06 4.30
CA PRO A 248 8.24 -12.25 3.55
C PRO A 248 7.20 -13.15 4.24
N GLN A 249 6.67 -12.77 5.41
CA GLN A 249 5.60 -13.51 6.08
C GLN A 249 4.34 -13.48 5.21
N GLU A 250 3.73 -14.64 4.97
CA GLU A 250 2.66 -14.80 3.97
C GLU A 250 1.41 -13.96 4.30
N GLU A 251 1.05 -13.89 5.58
CA GLU A 251 -0.15 -13.25 6.09
C GLU A 251 -0.17 -11.73 5.89
N PHE A 252 1.00 -11.12 5.77
CA PHE A 252 1.17 -9.66 5.60
C PHE A 252 2.37 -9.34 4.70
N SER A 253 2.57 -10.17 3.67
CA SER A 253 3.73 -10.05 2.79
C SER A 253 3.77 -8.67 2.12
N TYR A 254 4.95 -8.05 2.17
CA TYR A 254 5.16 -6.71 1.68
C TYR A 254 6.56 -6.54 1.12
N ALA A 255 6.68 -5.82 0.01
CA ALA A 255 7.96 -5.32 -0.47
C ALA A 255 7.84 -3.87 -0.94
N SER A 256 8.92 -3.12 -0.80
CA SER A 256 9.03 -1.77 -1.34
C SER A 256 10.26 -1.66 -2.23
N PHE A 257 10.15 -0.85 -3.27
CA PHE A 257 11.26 -0.38 -4.08
C PHE A 257 11.12 1.12 -4.27
N GLU A 258 12.17 1.86 -3.98
CA GLU A 258 12.21 3.31 -4.15
C GLU A 258 13.53 3.71 -4.82
N THR A 259 13.49 4.69 -5.73
CA THR A 259 14.69 5.20 -6.38
C THR A 259 14.48 6.60 -6.95
N ASN A 260 15.56 7.38 -7.02
CA ASN A 260 15.59 8.65 -7.73
C ASN A 260 16.41 8.59 -9.05
N VAL A 261 16.56 7.41 -9.64
CA VAL A 261 17.35 7.24 -10.86
C VAL A 261 16.77 8.06 -12.02
N LYS A 262 17.66 8.75 -12.74
CA LYS A 262 17.33 9.73 -13.78
C LYS A 262 17.22 9.11 -15.18
N PHE A 263 16.38 8.09 -15.32
CA PHE A 263 16.11 7.48 -16.63
C PHE A 263 15.01 8.22 -17.39
N ASP A 264 15.15 8.33 -18.71
CA ASP A 264 14.13 8.87 -19.62
C ASP A 264 12.85 8.03 -19.63
N SER A 265 13.00 6.72 -19.44
CA SER A 265 11.91 5.75 -19.38
C SER A 265 12.16 4.78 -18.24
N LEU A 266 11.21 4.72 -17.30
CA LEU A 266 11.26 3.82 -16.15
C LEU A 266 10.62 2.46 -16.41
N LYS A 267 10.05 2.23 -17.61
CA LYS A 267 9.26 1.03 -17.93
C LYS A 267 10.03 -0.27 -17.66
N GLU A 268 11.24 -0.38 -18.18
CA GLU A 268 12.05 -1.61 -18.04
C GLU A 268 12.45 -1.86 -16.58
N LEU A 269 12.75 -0.78 -15.83
CA LEU A 269 13.07 -0.88 -14.42
C LEU A 269 11.86 -1.39 -13.63
N ILE A 270 10.68 -0.81 -13.85
CA ILE A 270 9.43 -1.25 -13.22
C ILE A 270 9.14 -2.71 -13.56
N GLU A 271 9.26 -3.12 -14.83
CA GLU A 271 9.04 -4.51 -15.24
C GLU A 271 10.03 -5.48 -14.57
N LYS A 272 11.30 -5.09 -14.40
CA LYS A 272 12.28 -5.88 -13.64
C LYS A 272 11.88 -6.01 -12.18
N VAL A 273 11.53 -4.92 -11.50
CA VAL A 273 11.09 -4.95 -10.08
C VAL A 273 9.88 -5.87 -9.92
N LEU A 274 8.85 -5.71 -10.76
CA LEU A 274 7.65 -6.55 -10.71
C LEU A 274 7.93 -8.03 -11.01
N LYS A 275 8.95 -8.33 -11.82
CA LYS A 275 9.38 -9.71 -12.10
C LYS A 275 10.09 -10.35 -10.91
N ILE A 276 10.85 -9.57 -10.14
CA ILE A 276 11.56 -10.04 -8.94
C ILE A 276 10.55 -10.36 -7.83
N PHE A 277 9.69 -9.40 -7.51
CA PHE A 277 8.84 -9.49 -6.31
C PHE A 277 7.46 -10.12 -6.56
N LYS A 278 7.00 -10.17 -7.82
CA LYS A 278 5.72 -10.78 -8.22
C LYS A 278 4.55 -10.46 -7.28
N PRO A 279 4.22 -9.17 -7.04
CA PRO A 279 3.09 -8.81 -6.21
C PRO A 279 1.76 -9.37 -6.74
N GLY A 280 0.79 -9.60 -5.86
CA GLY A 280 -0.61 -9.74 -6.23
C GLY A 280 -1.24 -8.39 -6.57
N ARG A 281 -0.78 -7.33 -5.90
CA ARG A 281 -1.18 -5.94 -6.14
C ARG A 281 -0.10 -4.96 -5.70
N PHE A 282 -0.09 -3.77 -6.30
CA PHE A 282 0.87 -2.73 -5.93
C PHE A 282 0.36 -1.32 -6.19
N ILE A 283 0.89 -0.38 -5.42
CA ILE A 283 0.83 1.05 -5.67
C ILE A 283 2.13 1.47 -6.33
N MET A 284 2.03 2.43 -7.25
CA MET A 284 3.19 3.13 -7.80
C MET A 284 2.99 4.63 -7.67
N THR A 285 4.00 5.34 -7.16
CA THR A 285 4.07 6.81 -7.13
C THR A 285 5.27 7.26 -7.95
N LEU A 286 5.11 8.35 -8.70
CA LEU A 286 6.22 8.99 -9.40
C LEU A 286 6.11 10.49 -9.25
N PHE A 287 7.07 11.06 -8.52
CA PHE A 287 7.36 12.48 -8.56
C PHE A 287 8.30 12.78 -9.73
N GLY A 288 8.04 13.87 -10.43
CA GLY A 288 8.95 14.40 -11.43
C GLY A 288 8.83 15.92 -11.52
N ASN A 289 9.94 16.63 -11.42
CA ASN A 289 9.93 18.06 -11.67
C ASN A 289 9.91 18.37 -13.18
N SER A 290 9.77 19.65 -13.54
CA SER A 290 9.62 20.09 -14.94
C SER A 290 10.81 19.76 -15.85
N ILE A 291 11.99 19.49 -15.27
CA ILE A 291 13.22 19.17 -15.99
C ILE A 291 13.66 17.71 -15.78
N ALA A 292 12.84 16.89 -15.14
CA ALA A 292 13.09 15.47 -14.92
C ALA A 292 13.16 14.71 -16.26
N PRO A 293 14.14 13.81 -16.47
CA PRO A 293 14.27 13.03 -17.70
C PRO A 293 13.05 12.18 -18.03
N CYS A 294 12.31 11.69 -17.03
CA CYS A 294 11.06 10.97 -17.25
C CYS A 294 9.97 11.82 -17.93
N GLY A 295 10.15 13.14 -17.95
CA GLY A 295 9.14 14.11 -18.40
C GLY A 295 7.97 14.17 -17.43
N ASN A 296 6.77 14.40 -17.97
CA ASN A 296 5.55 14.33 -17.17
C ASN A 296 5.36 12.91 -16.63
N SER A 297 5.26 12.76 -15.30
CA SER A 297 5.13 11.45 -14.63
C SER A 297 4.00 10.61 -15.22
N LEU A 298 2.90 11.22 -15.70
CA LEU A 298 1.76 10.53 -16.30
C LEU A 298 2.17 9.63 -17.48
N ARG A 299 3.18 10.03 -18.26
CA ARG A 299 3.70 9.28 -19.42
C ARG A 299 4.17 7.87 -19.03
N THR A 300 4.73 7.71 -17.83
CA THR A 300 5.15 6.40 -17.31
C THR A 300 3.94 5.50 -17.06
N PHE A 301 2.82 6.07 -16.61
CA PHE A 301 1.60 5.34 -16.24
C PHE A 301 0.68 5.05 -17.43
N GLU A 302 0.88 5.71 -18.57
CA GLU A 302 0.23 5.34 -19.84
C GLU A 302 0.70 3.98 -20.38
N LYS A 303 1.84 3.48 -19.88
CA LYS A 303 2.37 2.16 -20.25
C LYS A 303 1.57 1.06 -19.55
N SER A 304 1.43 -0.07 -20.24
CA SER A 304 0.92 -1.29 -19.65
C SER A 304 2.05 -2.08 -18.97
N PHE A 305 1.71 -2.70 -17.84
CA PHE A 305 2.58 -3.60 -17.09
C PHE A 305 1.90 -4.95 -17.00
N ALA A 306 1.93 -5.75 -18.07
CA ALA A 306 1.34 -7.09 -18.02
C ALA A 306 2.10 -7.97 -17.01
N PRO A 307 1.42 -8.87 -16.27
CA PRO A 307 -0.01 -9.22 -16.31
C PRO A 307 -0.91 -8.40 -15.36
N TYR A 308 -0.53 -7.16 -15.02
CA TYR A 308 -1.27 -6.31 -14.10
C TYR A 308 -2.24 -5.38 -14.83
N LYS A 309 -3.42 -5.17 -14.22
CA LYS A 309 -4.42 -4.21 -14.67
C LYS A 309 -4.45 -3.03 -13.71
N ARG A 310 -4.28 -1.82 -14.26
CA ARG A 310 -4.47 -0.57 -13.51
C ARG A 310 -5.94 -0.40 -13.12
N LYS A 311 -6.21 -0.14 -11.83
CA LYS A 311 -7.55 0.05 -11.28
C LYS A 311 -7.84 1.52 -10.96
N ASP A 312 -6.83 2.27 -10.52
CA ASP A 312 -6.94 3.70 -10.24
C ASP A 312 -5.72 4.45 -10.79
N LEU A 313 -5.93 5.71 -11.19
CA LEU A 313 -4.89 6.62 -11.65
C LEU A 313 -5.23 8.03 -11.18
N HIS A 314 -4.39 8.61 -10.35
CA HIS A 314 -4.55 10.01 -9.92
C HIS A 314 -3.32 10.79 -10.39
N PHE A 315 -3.56 12.00 -10.87
CA PHE A 315 -2.52 12.95 -11.26
C PHE A 315 -2.70 14.23 -10.44
N ALA A 316 -1.65 14.65 -9.76
CA ALA A 316 -1.59 15.90 -9.02
C ALA A 316 -0.48 16.78 -9.60
N CYS A 317 -0.79 18.07 -9.74
CA CYS A 317 0.16 19.09 -10.14
C CYS A 317 0.45 19.97 -8.92
N PHE A 318 1.67 19.87 -8.40
CA PHE A 318 2.21 20.80 -7.42
C PHE A 318 3.01 21.87 -8.15
N ARG A 319 3.46 22.92 -7.45
CA ARG A 319 4.20 24.02 -8.07
C ARG A 319 5.50 23.57 -8.73
N ASN A 320 6.25 22.71 -8.04
CA ASN A 320 7.58 22.27 -8.49
C ASN A 320 7.59 20.84 -9.05
N TYR A 321 6.58 20.04 -8.75
CA TYR A 321 6.52 18.63 -9.09
C TYR A 321 5.16 18.27 -9.70
N ASN A 322 5.19 17.38 -10.69
CA ASN A 322 4.04 16.55 -10.99
C ASN A 322 4.15 15.24 -10.20
N LEU A 323 3.00 14.74 -9.73
CA LEU A 323 2.88 13.47 -9.04
C LEU A 323 1.82 12.63 -9.74
N THR A 324 2.21 11.42 -10.13
CA THR A 324 1.25 10.41 -10.57
C THR A 324 1.22 9.26 -9.59
N TYR A 325 0.01 8.88 -9.20
CA TYR A 325 -0.29 7.70 -8.40
C TYR A 325 -1.04 6.69 -9.28
N GLY A 326 -0.72 5.41 -9.16
CA GLY A 326 -1.45 4.33 -9.81
C GLY A 326 -1.57 3.10 -8.94
N TYR A 327 -2.75 2.49 -8.93
CA TYR A 327 -3.01 1.21 -8.29
C TYR A 327 -3.20 0.10 -9.32
N TYR A 328 -2.57 -1.05 -9.10
CA TYR A 328 -2.53 -2.16 -10.04
C TYR A 328 -2.80 -3.48 -9.32
N GLU A 329 -3.55 -4.37 -9.99
CA GLU A 329 -3.82 -5.72 -9.51
C GLU A 329 -3.45 -6.75 -10.56
N HIS A 330 -2.91 -7.88 -10.12
CA HIS A 330 -2.59 -9.01 -10.98
C HIS A 330 -3.88 -9.61 -11.54
N LEU A 331 -3.93 -9.93 -12.84
CA LEU A 331 -5.15 -10.47 -13.47
C LEU A 331 -5.63 -11.78 -12.82
N LEU A 332 -4.73 -12.61 -12.29
CA LEU A 332 -5.10 -13.81 -11.52
C LEU A 332 -5.60 -13.51 -10.09
N ALA A 333 -5.26 -12.37 -9.49
CA ALA A 333 -5.78 -11.99 -8.17
C ALA A 333 -7.29 -11.70 -8.24
N VAL A 334 -7.80 -11.29 -9.41
CA VAL A 334 -9.24 -11.13 -9.67
C VAL A 334 -9.99 -12.47 -9.58
N VAL A 335 -9.32 -13.60 -9.74
CA VAL A 335 -9.94 -14.95 -9.70
C VAL A 335 -10.11 -15.47 -8.27
N PHE A 336 -9.34 -14.97 -7.30
CA PHE A 336 -9.42 -15.45 -5.92
C PHE A 336 -10.54 -14.81 -5.09
N LEU A 337 -11.05 -13.63 -5.47
CA LEU A 337 -12.27 -13.07 -4.86
C LEU A 337 -13.57 -13.68 -5.40
N THR A 338 -13.52 -14.47 -6.47
CA THR A 338 -14.65 -15.29 -6.93
C THR A 338 -14.61 -16.72 -6.41
N ALA A 339 -13.57 -17.12 -5.68
CA ALA A 339 -13.45 -18.47 -5.13
C ALA A 339 -14.03 -18.62 -3.71
N GLY A 340 -14.53 -17.53 -3.11
CA GLY A 340 -15.14 -17.50 -1.77
C GLY A 340 -16.66 -17.28 -1.75
N THR A 341 -17.27 -16.95 -2.88
CA THR A 341 -18.71 -17.11 -3.05
C THR A 341 -18.93 -18.29 -3.98
N GLN A 342 -18.94 -19.49 -3.43
CA GLN A 342 -19.99 -20.39 -3.92
C GLN A 342 -21.29 -19.67 -3.56
N SER A 343 -21.79 -18.84 -4.48
CA SER A 343 -23.24 -18.74 -4.62
C SER A 343 -23.70 -20.19 -4.59
N LEU A 344 -24.56 -20.57 -3.65
CA LEU A 344 -25.25 -21.86 -3.70
C LEU A 344 -26.03 -21.88 -5.03
N SER A 345 -25.36 -22.25 -6.12
CA SER A 345 -25.99 -22.49 -7.39
C SER A 345 -26.57 -23.87 -7.26
N CYS A 346 -27.90 -23.97 -7.23
CA CYS A 346 -28.55 -25.26 -7.26
C CYS A 346 -28.14 -26.02 -8.52
N GLU A 347 -27.56 -27.21 -8.35
CA GLU A 347 -27.44 -28.16 -9.45
C GLU A 347 -28.76 -28.93 -9.56
N CYS A 348 -29.57 -28.63 -10.58
CA CYS A 348 -30.78 -29.40 -10.85
C CYS A 348 -30.39 -30.83 -11.27
N GLY A 349 -30.52 -31.80 -10.36
CA GLY A 349 -30.34 -33.22 -10.69
C GLY A 349 -31.52 -33.80 -11.50
N PRO A 350 -31.36 -34.97 -12.15
CA PRO A 350 -32.38 -35.57 -13.00
C PRO A 350 -33.54 -36.25 -12.25
N THR A 351 -33.74 -35.97 -10.95
CA THR A 351 -34.62 -36.76 -10.05
C THR A 351 -35.68 -35.90 -9.39
N CYS A 352 -36.56 -35.28 -10.18
CA CYS A 352 -37.79 -34.69 -9.66
C CYS A 352 -38.90 -35.74 -9.54
N THR A 353 -39.73 -35.64 -8.50
CA THR A 353 -40.95 -36.44 -8.40
C THR A 353 -41.96 -35.90 -9.41
N PRO A 354 -42.55 -36.73 -10.30
CA PRO A 354 -43.56 -36.26 -11.23
C PRO A 354 -44.77 -35.67 -10.49
N VAL A 355 -45.31 -34.55 -10.98
CA VAL A 355 -46.46 -33.84 -10.37
C VAL A 355 -47.65 -34.76 -10.05
N LYS A 356 -47.92 -35.72 -10.95
CA LYS A 356 -49.00 -36.71 -10.79
C LYS A 356 -48.89 -37.58 -9.53
N ASP A 357 -47.69 -37.70 -8.97
CA ASP A 357 -47.38 -38.53 -7.80
C ASP A 357 -47.33 -37.68 -6.51
N LEU A 358 -47.38 -36.35 -6.61
CA LEU A 358 -47.49 -35.44 -5.46
C LEU A 358 -48.92 -35.42 -4.92
N LYS A 359 -49.10 -35.85 -3.67
CA LYS A 359 -50.38 -35.76 -2.95
C LYS A 359 -50.48 -34.44 -2.20
N CYS A 360 -50.58 -33.34 -2.93
CA CYS A 360 -50.63 -32.00 -2.34
C CYS A 360 -51.98 -31.66 -1.72
N LYS A 361 -51.96 -30.90 -0.61
CA LYS A 361 -53.17 -30.32 -0.01
C LYS A 361 -53.70 -29.13 -0.81
N GLY A 362 -52.80 -28.41 -1.49
CA GLY A 362 -53.10 -27.33 -2.42
C GLY A 362 -52.52 -27.62 -3.81
N GLY A 363 -52.23 -26.56 -4.57
CA GLY A 363 -51.51 -26.61 -5.84
C GLY A 363 -50.04 -26.98 -5.72
N THR A 364 -49.30 -26.72 -6.77
CA THR A 364 -47.86 -26.99 -6.87
C THR A 364 -47.08 -25.72 -7.15
N VAL A 365 -45.92 -25.59 -6.52
CA VAL A 365 -44.93 -24.53 -6.71
C VAL A 365 -43.58 -25.17 -6.99
N THR A 366 -42.63 -24.40 -7.50
CA THR A 366 -41.26 -24.89 -7.62
C THR A 366 -40.53 -24.85 -6.28
N ASP A 367 -39.60 -25.79 -6.10
CA ASP A 367 -38.69 -25.82 -4.95
C ASP A 367 -37.80 -24.56 -4.86
N MET A 368 -37.00 -24.46 -3.79
CA MET A 368 -36.07 -23.34 -3.56
C MET A 368 -35.07 -23.12 -4.71
N CYS A 369 -34.83 -24.16 -5.52
CA CYS A 369 -33.92 -24.14 -6.65
C CYS A 369 -34.60 -23.81 -7.98
N GLY A 370 -35.93 -23.80 -8.02
CA GLY A 370 -36.70 -23.65 -9.24
C GLY A 370 -36.71 -24.90 -10.15
N CYS A 371 -36.25 -26.05 -9.67
CA CYS A 371 -35.99 -27.23 -10.49
C CYS A 371 -37.15 -28.23 -10.49
N CYS A 372 -37.73 -28.51 -9.33
CA CYS A 372 -38.76 -29.53 -9.16
C CYS A 372 -40.08 -28.93 -8.65
N ASP A 373 -41.19 -29.49 -9.11
CA ASP A 373 -42.50 -29.20 -8.54
C ASP A 373 -42.63 -29.85 -7.16
N VAL A 374 -43.08 -29.07 -6.19
CA VAL A 374 -43.37 -29.45 -4.81
C VAL A 374 -44.73 -28.92 -4.40
N CYS A 375 -45.29 -29.43 -3.31
CA CYS A 375 -46.58 -28.96 -2.84
C CYS A 375 -46.50 -27.53 -2.31
N ALA A 376 -47.43 -26.70 -2.79
CA ALA A 376 -47.62 -25.36 -2.26
C ALA A 376 -48.11 -25.41 -0.81
N LYS A 377 -47.74 -24.39 -0.04
CA LYS A 377 -48.19 -24.18 1.33
C LYS A 377 -49.60 -23.58 1.33
N VAL A 378 -50.50 -24.17 2.10
CA VAL A 378 -51.89 -23.70 2.20
C VAL A 378 -52.04 -22.66 3.33
N ALA A 379 -53.19 -22.01 3.44
CA ALA A 379 -53.43 -20.98 4.45
C ALA A 379 -53.11 -21.50 5.87
N GLY A 380 -52.32 -20.73 6.62
CA GLY A 380 -51.82 -21.07 7.96
C GLY A 380 -50.58 -21.97 8.01
N ASP A 381 -50.06 -22.44 6.87
CA ASP A 381 -48.77 -23.14 6.84
C ASP A 381 -47.60 -22.14 6.92
N VAL A 382 -46.50 -22.58 7.53
CA VAL A 382 -45.23 -21.82 7.58
C VAL A 382 -44.59 -21.75 6.19
N CYS A 383 -44.11 -20.55 5.83
CA CYS A 383 -43.51 -20.20 4.54
C CYS A 383 -42.31 -19.26 4.69
N GLY A 384 -41.53 -19.06 3.61
CA GLY A 384 -40.40 -18.12 3.59
C GLY A 384 -39.08 -18.73 4.08
N GLY A 385 -38.30 -17.96 4.84
CA GLY A 385 -36.90 -18.29 5.15
C GLY A 385 -35.97 -18.03 3.96
N PRO A 386 -34.64 -18.22 4.12
CA PRO A 386 -33.68 -17.94 3.06
C PRO A 386 -33.99 -18.83 1.85
N TYR A 387 -34.15 -18.21 0.68
CA TYR A 387 -34.52 -18.86 -0.58
C TYR A 387 -35.85 -19.64 -0.56
N ASP A 388 -36.81 -19.25 0.28
CA ASP A 388 -38.07 -19.96 0.48
C ASP A 388 -37.89 -21.41 0.99
N MET A 389 -36.83 -21.68 1.76
CA MET A 389 -36.54 -23.03 2.29
C MET A 389 -37.70 -23.61 3.13
N MET A 390 -38.53 -22.76 3.73
CA MET A 390 -39.73 -23.20 4.48
C MET A 390 -40.94 -23.46 3.57
N GLY A 391 -40.86 -23.06 2.29
CA GLY A 391 -41.84 -23.28 1.22
C GLY A 391 -42.53 -22.01 0.74
N ARG A 392 -43.14 -22.10 -0.44
CA ARG A 392 -43.95 -21.03 -1.07
C ARG A 392 -45.44 -21.28 -0.90
N CYS A 393 -46.20 -20.20 -0.72
CA CYS A 393 -47.64 -20.25 -0.60
C CYS A 393 -48.34 -20.58 -1.93
N ASP A 394 -49.51 -21.19 -1.82
CA ASP A 394 -50.37 -21.53 -2.95
C ASP A 394 -50.99 -20.30 -3.64
N GLN A 395 -51.58 -20.52 -4.81
CA GLN A 395 -52.20 -19.45 -5.59
C GLN A 395 -53.27 -18.71 -4.78
N GLY A 396 -53.17 -17.38 -4.71
CA GLY A 396 -54.08 -16.52 -3.94
C GLY A 396 -53.65 -16.28 -2.49
N LEU A 397 -52.51 -16.83 -2.07
CA LEU A 397 -51.93 -16.62 -0.74
C LEU A 397 -50.59 -15.87 -0.84
N ARG A 398 -50.26 -15.08 0.18
CA ARG A 398 -48.94 -14.45 0.35
C ARG A 398 -48.29 -14.91 1.64
N CYS A 399 -46.96 -14.97 1.66
CA CYS A 399 -46.23 -15.25 2.89
C CYS A 399 -46.10 -13.98 3.74
N ASP A 400 -46.73 -13.96 4.92
CA ASP A 400 -46.68 -12.82 5.83
C ASP A 400 -45.48 -12.93 6.78
N ILE A 401 -44.36 -12.32 6.37
CA ILE A 401 -43.07 -12.39 7.08
C ILE A 401 -43.03 -11.31 8.18
N ARG A 402 -42.71 -11.72 9.42
CA ARG A 402 -42.73 -10.83 10.60
C ARG A 402 -41.71 -9.69 10.55
N ASP A 403 -40.55 -9.96 9.95
CA ASP A 403 -39.47 -8.99 9.72
C ASP A 403 -38.89 -9.19 8.31
N PRO A 404 -39.19 -8.30 7.34
CA PRO A 404 -38.65 -8.37 5.99
C PRO A 404 -37.15 -8.06 5.87
N SER A 405 -36.53 -7.49 6.91
CA SER A 405 -35.11 -7.10 6.90
C SER A 405 -34.18 -8.21 7.37
N ASP A 406 -34.71 -9.24 8.05
CA ASP A 406 -33.99 -10.45 8.43
C ASP A 406 -34.16 -11.55 7.37
N VAL A 407 -33.06 -11.89 6.70
CA VAL A 407 -33.00 -12.94 5.67
C VAL A 407 -33.35 -14.34 6.18
N ASN A 408 -33.36 -14.56 7.50
CA ASN A 408 -33.73 -15.83 8.13
C ASN A 408 -35.20 -15.88 8.57
N SER A 409 -35.94 -14.79 8.38
CA SER A 409 -37.32 -14.66 8.82
C SER A 409 -38.26 -15.55 7.99
N HIS A 410 -39.23 -16.15 8.69
CA HIS A 410 -40.28 -16.98 8.10
C HIS A 410 -41.65 -16.42 8.52
N GLY A 411 -42.66 -16.72 7.72
CA GLY A 411 -44.02 -16.25 7.87
C GLY A 411 -45.06 -17.37 7.84
N GLU A 412 -46.31 -16.97 7.77
CA GLU A 412 -47.45 -17.87 7.52
C GLU A 412 -48.17 -17.47 6.24
N CYS A 413 -48.71 -18.44 5.50
CA CYS A 413 -49.48 -18.16 4.31
C CYS A 413 -50.85 -17.57 4.67
N VAL A 414 -51.13 -16.35 4.22
CA VAL A 414 -52.38 -15.63 4.44
C VAL A 414 -53.06 -15.28 3.12
N GLU A 415 -54.38 -15.12 3.13
CA GLU A 415 -55.15 -14.69 1.96
C GLU A 415 -54.75 -13.26 1.55
N VAL A 416 -54.65 -13.04 0.24
CA VAL A 416 -54.38 -11.71 -0.31
C VAL A 416 -55.70 -10.96 -0.40
N ASP A 417 -55.95 -10.04 0.53
CA ASP A 417 -57.05 -9.08 0.39
C ASP A 417 -56.79 -8.21 -0.86
N GLU A 418 -57.70 -8.26 -1.84
CA GLU A 418 -57.65 -7.42 -3.05
C GLU A 418 -57.85 -5.94 -2.68
N GLY A 419 -56.78 -5.30 -2.22
CA GLY A 419 -56.80 -3.91 -1.81
C GLY A 419 -55.41 -3.34 -1.60
N ILE A 420 -54.90 -2.67 -2.64
CA ILE A 420 -53.73 -1.76 -2.65
C ILE A 420 -52.38 -2.43 -2.97
N ILE A 421 -52.00 -2.40 -4.25
CA ILE A 421 -50.61 -2.56 -4.72
C ILE A 421 -50.14 -1.19 -5.23
N PRO A 422 -49.13 -0.53 -4.63
CA PRO A 422 -48.35 0.47 -5.34
C PRO A 422 -47.32 -0.25 -6.25
N PRO A 423 -47.11 0.19 -7.49
CA PRO A 423 -46.19 -0.45 -8.42
C PRO A 423 -44.73 -0.28 -7.98
N LEU A 424 -43.94 -1.35 -8.15
CA LEU A 424 -42.49 -1.33 -8.09
C LEU A 424 -41.95 -0.66 -9.36
N GLU A 425 -41.24 0.46 -9.21
CA GLU A 425 -40.45 1.07 -10.28
C GLU A 425 -39.15 0.27 -10.48
N TYR A 426 -38.80 0.03 -11.76
CA TYR A 426 -37.58 -0.64 -12.23
C TYR A 426 -36.38 0.28 -12.27
#